data_AF-A0A2D7PKW5-F1
#
_entry.id   AF-A0A2D7PKW5-F1
#
_cell.length_a   1.000
_cell.length_b   1.000
_cell.length_c   1.000
_cell.angle_alpha   90.00
_cell.angle_beta   90.00
_cell.angle_gamma   90.00
#
_symmetry.space_group_name_H-M   'P 1'
#
loop_
_entity.id
_entity.type
_entity.pdbx_description
1 polymer ?
#
loop_
_entity_poly.entity_id
_entity_poly.type
_entity_poly.pdbx_seq_one_letter_code
_entity_poly.pdbx_strand_id
1 'polypeptide(L)'
;MFSAPAPPRRGHFRKQGLRRRLELSSLLRFLGIQKSEGHPGSQVSEPVDRIAAELDGLSPERARFYACFAYVLARVAEADLKIEEGEIAAMERALVEVAGIPPEEAGLAIRIARSEVEALGGSLNFLVTQEFGQSSSTAEKLQLIECLYAVAAADDSVTGAENNDILSIASELGLPRQDALAIRARFRDKLAELRPLPGE
;
A
#
# COMPACT_ATOMS: atom_id res chain seq x y z
N MET A 1 62.32 50.32 28.96
CA MET A 1 63.21 49.85 27.88
C MET A 1 63.93 48.61 28.40
N PHE A 2 64.00 47.53 27.60
CA PHE A 2 64.65 46.22 27.84
C PHE A 2 63.94 45.27 28.85
N SER A 3 63.33 44.16 28.41
CA SER A 3 63.84 42.91 27.79
C SER A 3 64.26 41.87 28.85
N ALA A 4 63.63 40.69 28.75
CA ALA A 4 63.69 39.53 29.68
C ALA A 4 65.07 38.83 29.76
N PRO A 5 65.24 37.83 30.65
CA PRO A 5 65.15 36.43 30.18
C PRO A 5 64.60 35.37 31.18
N ALA A 6 64.18 34.22 30.63
CA ALA A 6 63.72 32.96 31.27
C ALA A 6 64.92 31.96 31.50
N PRO A 7 64.81 30.63 31.79
CA PRO A 7 63.68 29.68 32.05
C PRO A 7 64.04 28.61 33.17
N PRO A 8 63.72 27.27 33.13
CA PRO A 8 62.50 26.47 32.85
C PRO A 8 62.10 25.46 33.99
N ARG A 9 60.94 24.76 33.89
CA ARG A 9 60.86 23.26 33.88
C ARG A 9 59.44 22.64 33.78
N ARG A 10 59.29 21.83 32.70
CA ARG A 10 58.60 20.52 32.50
C ARG A 10 57.24 20.17 33.16
N GLY A 11 56.30 19.83 32.26
CA GLY A 11 55.25 18.78 32.40
C GLY A 11 54.37 18.79 31.14
N HIS A 12 54.63 17.97 30.10
CA HIS A 12 54.09 16.64 29.79
C HIS A 12 52.55 16.50 29.68
N PHE A 13 52.14 15.78 28.61
CA PHE A 13 50.79 15.28 28.21
C PHE A 13 49.87 16.27 27.48
N ARG A 14 49.09 15.89 26.45
CA ARG A 14 49.07 14.85 25.41
C ARG A 14 47.84 15.21 24.53
N LYS A 15 47.94 14.92 23.22
CA LYS A 15 46.84 14.57 22.28
C LYS A 15 45.80 15.62 21.86
N GLN A 16 46.03 16.12 20.64
CA GLN A 16 45.12 16.06 19.47
C GLN A 16 43.61 16.10 19.77
N GLY A 17 43.03 17.28 19.61
CA GLY A 17 41.62 17.43 19.32
C GLY A 17 41.37 17.19 17.83
N LEU A 18 40.76 16.05 17.50
CA LEU A 18 40.07 15.86 16.22
C LEU A 18 38.59 15.62 16.53
N ARG A 19 37.86 16.72 16.74
CA ARG A 19 36.40 16.68 16.75
C ARG A 19 35.92 16.52 15.30
N ARG A 20 35.64 15.29 14.88
CA ARG A 20 34.67 15.00 13.82
C ARG A 20 33.67 14.01 14.39
N ARG A 21 32.56 14.53 14.89
CA ARG A 21 31.41 13.76 15.39
C ARG A 21 30.16 14.14 14.60
N LEU A 22 30.23 13.97 13.29
CA LEU A 22 29.15 14.07 12.30
C LEU A 22 29.60 13.05 11.23
N GLU A 23 29.00 11.87 11.14
CA GLU A 23 28.11 11.50 10.02
C GLU A 23 27.50 10.10 10.24
N LEU A 24 27.24 9.66 11.49
CA LEU A 24 26.62 8.34 11.70
C LEU A 24 25.11 8.37 11.41
N SER A 25 24.44 9.48 11.69
CA SER A 25 22.99 9.61 11.56
C SER A 25 22.50 9.72 10.11
N SER A 26 23.30 10.27 9.19
CA SER A 26 22.93 10.34 7.77
C SER A 26 23.25 9.05 7.02
N LEU A 27 24.34 8.34 7.39
CA LEU A 27 24.60 6.99 6.89
C LEU A 27 23.48 6.02 7.30
N LEU A 28 22.97 6.13 8.54
CA LEU A 28 21.86 5.29 9.01
C LEU A 28 20.51 5.61 8.34
N ARG A 29 20.29 6.88 7.94
CA ARG A 29 19.11 7.26 7.13
C ARG A 29 19.23 6.78 5.68
N PHE A 30 20.42 6.82 5.10
CA PHE A 30 20.69 6.31 3.76
C PHE A 30 20.62 4.77 3.68
N LEU A 31 20.91 4.08 4.79
CA LEU A 31 20.83 2.61 4.91
C LEU A 31 19.46 2.08 5.36
N GLY A 32 18.43 2.92 5.46
CA GLY A 32 17.07 2.48 5.82
C GLY A 32 16.90 1.96 7.25
N ILE A 33 17.89 2.15 8.13
CA ILE A 33 17.84 1.68 9.52
C ILE A 33 17.25 2.81 10.39
N GLN A 34 15.98 3.14 10.16
CA GLN A 34 15.16 3.73 11.21
C GLN A 34 14.54 2.56 11.97
N LYS A 35 15.04 2.31 13.19
CA LYS A 35 14.31 1.51 14.16
C LYS A 35 13.08 2.32 14.58
N SER A 36 12.04 2.30 13.76
CA SER A 36 10.70 2.58 14.22
C SER A 36 10.40 1.55 15.31
N GLU A 37 9.70 1.93 16.38
CA GLU A 37 9.16 0.94 17.32
C GLU A 37 8.07 0.15 16.60
N GLY A 38 8.51 -0.80 15.78
CA GLY A 38 7.69 -1.68 14.99
C GLY A 38 7.00 -2.66 15.91
N HIS A 39 5.66 -2.55 15.94
CA HIS A 39 4.80 -3.67 16.30
C HIS A 39 5.18 -4.88 15.42
N PRO A 40 5.03 -6.12 15.91
CA PRO A 40 5.42 -7.33 15.19
C PRO A 40 4.56 -7.50 13.92
N GLY A 41 5.00 -6.89 12.80
CA GLY A 41 4.27 -6.82 11.52
C GLY A 41 5.22 -6.79 10.31
N SER A 42 6.41 -7.36 10.44
CA SER A 42 7.54 -7.19 9.51
C SER A 42 7.38 -7.75 8.09
N GLN A 43 6.26 -8.39 7.72
CA GLN A 43 6.08 -8.98 6.38
C GLN A 43 5.11 -8.20 5.48
N VAL A 44 4.19 -7.41 6.06
CA VAL A 44 3.23 -6.57 5.30
C VAL A 44 3.86 -5.25 4.89
N SER A 45 4.84 -4.77 5.67
CA SER A 45 5.43 -3.45 5.49
C SER A 45 6.02 -3.28 4.10
N GLU A 46 6.79 -4.26 3.60
CA GLU A 46 7.62 -4.04 2.42
C GLU A 46 6.84 -3.76 1.12
N PRO A 47 5.80 -4.52 0.74
CA PRO A 47 5.02 -4.21 -0.45
C PRO A 47 4.23 -2.91 -0.33
N VAL A 48 3.61 -2.68 0.84
CA VAL A 48 2.82 -1.48 1.11
C VAL A 48 3.72 -0.24 1.10
N ASP A 49 4.93 -0.34 1.64
CA ASP A 49 5.91 0.76 1.67
C ASP A 49 6.36 1.12 0.25
N ARG A 50 6.57 0.14 -0.63
CA ARG A 50 6.93 0.40 -2.05
C ARG A 50 5.81 1.14 -2.79
N ILE A 51 4.56 0.73 -2.59
CA ILE A 51 3.41 1.41 -3.22
C ILE A 51 3.25 2.82 -2.63
N ALA A 52 3.36 2.96 -1.31
CA ALA A 52 3.21 4.24 -0.62
C ALA A 52 4.28 5.26 -1.03
N ALA A 53 5.47 4.81 -1.45
CA ALA A 53 6.56 5.66 -1.91
C ALA A 53 6.21 6.45 -3.18
N GLU A 54 5.24 5.99 -3.97
CA GLU A 54 4.78 6.68 -5.19
C GLU A 54 3.64 7.67 -4.92
N LEU A 55 3.14 7.75 -3.68
CA LEU A 55 2.02 8.60 -3.28
C LEU A 55 2.52 9.86 -2.56
N ASP A 56 3.46 10.56 -3.20
CA ASP A 56 4.18 11.72 -2.66
C ASP A 56 3.28 12.89 -2.27
N GLY A 57 2.10 13.02 -2.90
CA GLY A 57 1.14 14.07 -2.59
C GLY A 57 0.46 13.93 -1.22
N LEU A 58 0.63 12.80 -0.52
CA LEU A 58 -0.11 12.46 0.68
C LEU A 58 0.75 12.46 1.95
N SER A 59 0.10 12.58 3.11
CA SER A 59 0.79 12.31 4.38
C SER A 59 1.18 10.83 4.46
N PRO A 60 2.23 10.44 5.20
CA PRO A 60 2.68 9.05 5.27
C PRO A 60 1.58 8.06 5.69
N GLU A 61 0.69 8.47 6.61
CA GLU A 61 -0.44 7.66 7.05
C GLU A 61 -1.46 7.46 5.93
N ARG A 62 -1.78 8.51 5.16
CA ARG A 62 -2.72 8.40 4.02
C ARG A 62 -2.09 7.67 2.84
N ALA A 63 -0.81 7.89 2.56
CA ALA A 63 -0.08 7.13 1.55
C ALA A 63 -0.13 5.63 1.85
N ARG A 64 0.14 5.24 3.11
CA ARG A 64 0.03 3.84 3.54
C ARG A 64 -1.38 3.28 3.42
N PHE A 65 -2.38 4.06 3.83
CA PHE A 65 -3.80 3.69 3.69
C PHE A 65 -4.18 3.40 2.23
N TYR A 66 -3.83 4.30 1.31
CA TYR A 66 -4.13 4.15 -0.11
C TYR A 66 -3.24 3.14 -0.83
N ALA A 67 -2.05 2.86 -0.30
CA ALA A 67 -1.22 1.76 -0.76
C ALA A 67 -1.89 0.40 -0.47
N CYS A 68 -2.43 0.21 0.73
CA CYS A 68 -3.23 -0.98 1.04
C CYS A 68 -4.48 -1.06 0.16
N PHE A 69 -5.17 0.07 -0.08
CA PHE A 69 -6.31 0.13 -1.00
C PHE A 69 -5.93 -0.33 -2.41
N ALA A 70 -4.84 0.22 -2.98
CA ALA A 70 -4.33 -0.14 -4.31
C ALA A 70 -3.95 -1.62 -4.40
N TYR A 71 -3.30 -2.16 -3.36
CA TYR A 71 -2.98 -3.58 -3.28
C TYR A 71 -4.22 -4.47 -3.32
N VAL A 72 -5.27 -4.11 -2.57
CA VAL A 72 -6.52 -4.90 -2.53
C VAL A 72 -7.28 -4.81 -3.85
N LEU A 73 -7.23 -3.67 -4.56
CA LEU A 73 -7.74 -3.58 -5.94
C LEU A 73 -7.03 -4.57 -6.87
N ALA A 74 -5.70 -4.59 -6.85
CA ALA A 74 -4.88 -5.48 -7.67
C ALA A 74 -5.14 -6.96 -7.33
N ARG A 75 -5.30 -7.30 -6.04
CA ARG A 75 -5.67 -8.65 -5.59
C ARG A 75 -6.92 -9.18 -6.29
N VAL A 76 -7.97 -8.37 -6.41
CA VAL A 76 -9.23 -8.80 -7.02
C VAL A 76 -9.08 -8.97 -8.52
N ALA A 77 -8.41 -8.04 -9.21
CA ALA A 77 -8.17 -8.15 -10.64
C ALA A 77 -7.31 -9.38 -10.99
N GLU A 78 -6.44 -9.85 -10.09
CA GLU A 78 -5.64 -11.07 -10.31
C GLU A 78 -6.34 -12.38 -9.92
N ALA A 79 -7.58 -12.33 -9.41
CA ALA A 79 -8.23 -13.50 -8.82
C ALA A 79 -8.41 -14.68 -9.80
N ASP A 80 -8.56 -14.41 -11.09
CA ASP A 80 -8.68 -15.42 -12.15
C ASP A 80 -7.41 -15.55 -13.02
N LEU A 81 -6.34 -14.85 -12.65
CA LEU A 81 -5.05 -14.73 -13.36
C LEU A 81 -5.14 -14.08 -14.76
N LYS A 82 -6.19 -13.31 -15.05
CA LYS A 82 -6.36 -12.58 -16.31
C LYS A 82 -6.83 -11.16 -16.05
N ILE A 83 -5.86 -10.24 -16.00
CA ILE A 83 -6.18 -8.82 -15.94
C ILE A 83 -6.43 -8.28 -17.35
N GLU A 84 -7.57 -7.64 -17.53
CA GLU A 84 -7.91 -6.90 -18.75
C GLU A 84 -7.50 -5.41 -18.65
N GLU A 85 -7.27 -4.76 -19.81
CA GLU A 85 -6.90 -3.33 -19.84
C GLU A 85 -7.98 -2.43 -19.22
N GLY A 86 -9.26 -2.81 -19.35
CA GLY A 86 -10.40 -2.12 -18.76
C GLY A 86 -10.34 -2.10 -17.23
N GLU A 87 -9.98 -3.22 -16.61
CA GLU A 87 -9.80 -3.35 -15.17
C GLU A 87 -8.64 -2.49 -14.67
N ILE A 88 -7.49 -2.48 -15.37
CA ILE A 88 -6.35 -1.62 -15.00
C ILE A 88 -6.78 -0.15 -15.00
N ALA A 89 -7.43 0.30 -16.07
CA ALA A 89 -7.93 1.67 -16.15
C ALA A 89 -9.01 1.98 -15.09
N ALA A 90 -9.80 0.98 -14.66
CA ALA A 90 -10.75 1.13 -13.58
C ALA A 90 -10.06 1.27 -12.21
N MET A 91 -8.99 0.50 -11.96
CA MET A 91 -8.20 0.61 -10.72
C MET A 91 -7.53 1.97 -10.58
N GLU A 92 -6.91 2.47 -11.65
CA GLU A 92 -6.27 3.79 -11.67
C GLU A 92 -7.28 4.90 -11.39
N ARG A 93 -8.44 4.87 -12.06
CA ARG A 93 -9.52 5.84 -11.83
C ARG A 93 -10.06 5.78 -10.40
N ALA A 94 -10.31 4.59 -9.87
CA ALA A 94 -10.79 4.44 -8.50
C ALA A 94 -9.79 5.04 -7.50
N LEU A 95 -8.48 4.79 -7.67
CA LEU A 95 -7.46 5.35 -6.80
C LEU A 95 -7.39 6.88 -6.90
N VAL A 96 -7.45 7.46 -8.11
CA VAL A 96 -7.50 8.92 -8.32
C VAL A 96 -8.71 9.53 -7.60
N GLU A 97 -9.89 8.96 -7.79
CA GLU A 97 -11.14 9.50 -7.25
C GLU A 97 -11.19 9.42 -5.72
N VAL A 98 -10.75 8.30 -5.14
CA VAL A 98 -10.82 8.10 -3.68
C VAL A 98 -9.67 8.81 -2.96
N ALA A 99 -8.47 8.88 -3.55
CA ALA A 99 -7.30 9.48 -2.92
C ALA A 99 -7.09 10.97 -3.25
N GLY A 100 -7.71 11.47 -4.32
CA GLY A 100 -7.51 12.85 -4.77
C GLY A 100 -6.08 13.13 -5.26
N ILE A 101 -5.42 12.11 -5.82
CA ILE A 101 -4.03 12.18 -6.30
C ILE A 101 -3.96 12.34 -7.82
N PRO A 102 -2.83 12.80 -8.37
CA PRO A 102 -2.62 12.85 -9.82
C PRO A 102 -2.73 11.46 -10.49
N PRO A 103 -3.23 11.38 -11.73
CA PRO A 103 -3.30 10.11 -12.47
C PRO A 103 -1.95 9.40 -12.64
N GLU A 104 -0.85 10.16 -12.71
CA GLU A 104 0.50 9.60 -12.85
C GLU A 104 0.96 8.84 -11.59
N GLU A 105 0.72 9.41 -10.40
CA GLU A 105 0.97 8.76 -9.11
C GLU A 105 0.10 7.51 -8.97
N ALA A 106 -1.19 7.61 -9.31
CA ALA A 106 -2.10 6.48 -9.27
C ALA A 106 -1.65 5.34 -10.19
N GLY A 107 -1.26 5.65 -11.43
CA GLY A 107 -0.78 4.66 -12.38
C GLY A 107 0.51 3.98 -11.91
N LEU A 108 1.46 4.70 -11.31
CA LEU A 108 2.66 4.12 -10.72
C LEU A 108 2.30 3.18 -9.56
N ALA A 109 1.48 3.64 -8.62
CA ALA A 109 1.04 2.86 -7.47
C ALA A 109 0.31 1.56 -7.88
N ILE A 110 -0.61 1.62 -8.86
CA ILE A 110 -1.31 0.43 -9.38
C ILE A 110 -0.35 -0.55 -10.06
N ARG A 111 0.61 -0.06 -10.86
CA ARG A 111 1.60 -0.94 -11.49
C ARG A 111 2.45 -1.68 -10.46
N ILE A 112 2.91 -0.98 -9.41
CA ILE A 112 3.67 -1.60 -8.32
C ILE A 112 2.77 -2.59 -7.57
N ALA A 113 1.55 -2.19 -7.19
CA ALA A 113 0.62 -3.04 -6.47
C ALA A 113 0.38 -4.39 -7.17
N ARG A 114 0.16 -4.37 -8.49
CA ARG A 114 0.05 -5.60 -9.29
C ARG A 114 1.31 -6.45 -9.23
N SER A 115 2.49 -5.85 -9.44
CA SER A 115 3.76 -6.57 -9.32
C SER A 115 3.94 -7.21 -7.93
N GLU A 116 3.45 -6.58 -6.87
CA GLU A 116 3.50 -7.14 -5.51
C GLU A 116 2.50 -8.28 -5.29
N VAL A 117 1.28 -8.16 -5.82
CA VAL A 117 0.26 -9.23 -5.75
C VAL A 117 0.71 -10.45 -6.56
N GLU A 118 1.25 -10.25 -7.75
CA GLU A 118 1.78 -11.34 -8.58
C GLU A 118 2.92 -12.08 -7.87
N ALA A 119 3.80 -11.34 -7.19
CA ALA A 119 4.95 -11.91 -6.47
C ALA A 119 4.58 -12.55 -5.12
N LEU A 120 3.62 -11.98 -4.38
CA LEU A 120 3.42 -12.27 -2.95
C LEU A 120 1.96 -12.52 -2.55
N GLY A 121 1.01 -12.48 -3.47
CA GLY A 121 -0.43 -12.48 -3.21
C GLY A 121 -0.90 -13.62 -2.32
N GLY A 122 -0.40 -14.84 -2.54
CA GLY A 122 -0.75 -15.99 -1.70
C GLY A 122 -0.35 -15.86 -0.22
N SER A 123 0.64 -15.02 0.12
CA SER A 123 1.17 -14.88 1.49
C SER A 123 0.71 -13.61 2.20
N LEU A 124 0.45 -12.54 1.45
CA LEU A 124 0.23 -11.21 2.02
C LEU A 124 -1.18 -10.66 1.84
N ASN A 125 -1.99 -11.25 0.95
CA ASN A 125 -3.37 -10.81 0.70
C ASN A 125 -4.19 -10.57 1.97
N PHE A 126 -4.22 -11.57 2.86
CA PHE A 126 -4.95 -11.47 4.12
C PHE A 126 -4.40 -10.36 5.03
N LEU A 127 -3.07 -10.24 5.12
CA LEU A 127 -2.44 -9.30 6.03
C LEU A 127 -2.62 -7.84 5.58
N VAL A 128 -2.46 -7.57 4.28
CA VAL A 128 -2.69 -6.23 3.71
C VAL A 128 -4.18 -5.85 3.84
N THR A 129 -5.08 -6.80 3.59
CA THR A 129 -6.53 -6.58 3.75
C THR A 129 -6.89 -6.28 5.21
N GLN A 130 -6.30 -7.01 6.16
CA GLN A 130 -6.49 -6.76 7.59
C GLN A 130 -5.94 -5.38 7.99
N GLU A 131 -4.77 -4.99 7.48
CA GLU A 131 -4.18 -3.69 7.75
C GLU A 131 -5.06 -2.53 7.25
N PHE A 132 -5.58 -2.63 6.02
CA PHE A 132 -6.58 -1.69 5.53
C PHE A 132 -7.81 -1.67 6.45
N GLY A 133 -8.30 -2.84 6.86
CA GLY A 133 -9.46 -2.98 7.73
C GLY A 133 -9.31 -2.36 9.13
N GLN A 134 -8.09 -2.31 9.67
CA GLN A 134 -7.79 -1.71 10.98
C GLN A 134 -7.65 -0.19 10.92
N SER A 135 -7.27 0.34 9.75
CA SER A 135 -7.06 1.78 9.51
C SER A 135 -8.26 2.48 8.85
N SER A 136 -9.32 1.74 8.53
CA SER A 136 -10.51 2.25 7.83
C SER A 136 -11.75 2.34 8.73
N SER A 137 -12.56 3.37 8.48
CA SER A 137 -13.95 3.46 8.92
C SER A 137 -14.85 2.47 8.16
N THR A 138 -16.04 2.18 8.70
CA THR A 138 -17.02 1.34 7.99
C THR A 138 -17.39 1.91 6.61
N ALA A 139 -17.48 3.24 6.48
CA ALA A 139 -17.77 3.87 5.20
C ALA A 139 -16.66 3.62 4.16
N GLU A 140 -15.39 3.75 4.57
CA GLU A 140 -14.24 3.46 3.70
C GLU A 140 -14.16 1.97 3.31
N LYS A 141 -14.52 1.05 4.21
CA LYS A 141 -14.61 -0.38 3.89
C LYS A 141 -15.69 -0.66 2.84
N LEU A 142 -16.86 -0.05 2.97
CA LEU A 142 -17.94 -0.18 1.99
C LEU A 142 -17.55 0.43 0.64
N GLN A 143 -16.86 1.58 0.66
CA GLN A 143 -16.33 2.22 -0.56
C GLN A 143 -15.30 1.32 -1.26
N LEU A 144 -14.41 0.66 -0.52
CA LEU A 144 -13.49 -0.33 -1.09
C LEU A 144 -14.27 -1.45 -1.79
N ILE A 145 -15.26 -2.07 -1.14
CA ILE A 145 -16.04 -3.15 -1.76
C ILE A 145 -16.77 -2.68 -3.03
N GLU A 146 -17.30 -1.45 -3.03
CA GLU A 146 -17.91 -0.87 -4.22
C GLU A 146 -16.90 -0.65 -5.36
N CYS A 147 -15.69 -0.20 -5.04
CA CYS A 147 -14.60 -0.06 -6.02
C CYS A 147 -14.15 -1.41 -6.57
N LEU A 148 -14.04 -2.45 -5.73
CA LEU A 148 -13.66 -3.80 -6.19
C LEU A 148 -14.66 -4.36 -7.20
N TYR A 149 -15.96 -4.22 -6.93
CA TYR A 149 -16.98 -4.61 -7.91
C TYR A 149 -16.97 -3.73 -9.16
N ALA A 150 -16.69 -2.43 -9.04
CA ALA A 150 -16.58 -1.55 -10.20
C ALA A 150 -15.39 -1.91 -11.11
N VAL A 151 -14.26 -2.32 -10.51
CA VAL A 151 -13.07 -2.82 -11.22
C VAL A 151 -13.38 -4.15 -11.91
N ALA A 152 -13.82 -5.15 -11.16
CA ALA A 152 -14.14 -6.48 -11.71
C ALA A 152 -15.23 -6.42 -12.79
N ALA A 153 -16.10 -5.40 -12.75
CA ALA A 153 -17.18 -5.25 -13.71
C ALA A 153 -16.87 -4.24 -14.83
N ALA A 154 -15.60 -3.86 -15.00
CA ALA A 154 -15.13 -2.92 -16.01
C ALA A 154 -15.41 -3.43 -17.43
N ASP A 155 -15.16 -4.71 -17.66
CA ASP A 155 -15.37 -5.39 -18.95
C ASP A 155 -16.76 -6.06 -19.06
N ASP A 156 -17.73 -5.52 -18.32
CA ASP A 156 -19.14 -5.93 -18.30
C ASP A 156 -19.38 -7.40 -17.89
N SER A 157 -18.45 -7.97 -17.12
CA SER A 157 -18.56 -9.32 -16.56
C SER A 157 -17.69 -9.46 -15.32
N VAL A 158 -18.29 -9.82 -14.19
CA VAL A 158 -17.57 -10.22 -12.97
C VAL A 158 -17.49 -11.74 -12.93
N THR A 159 -16.28 -12.29 -12.90
CA THR A 159 -16.07 -13.74 -12.83
C THR A 159 -16.47 -14.30 -11.47
N GLY A 160 -16.70 -15.62 -11.42
CA GLY A 160 -16.96 -16.30 -10.14
C GLY A 160 -15.76 -16.20 -9.18
N ALA A 161 -14.53 -16.17 -9.70
CA ALA A 161 -13.32 -16.05 -8.90
C ALA A 161 -13.23 -14.66 -8.24
N GLU A 162 -13.39 -13.58 -9.01
CA GLU A 162 -13.45 -12.20 -8.47
C GLU A 162 -14.56 -12.05 -7.45
N ASN A 163 -15.78 -12.50 -7.77
CA ASN A 163 -16.90 -12.36 -6.84
C ASN A 163 -16.63 -13.09 -5.51
N ASN A 164 -16.03 -14.29 -5.56
CA ASN A 164 -15.67 -15.03 -4.35
C ASN A 164 -14.56 -14.33 -3.57
N ASP A 165 -13.54 -13.77 -4.23
CA ASP A 165 -12.46 -13.07 -3.54
C ASP A 165 -12.94 -11.74 -2.94
N ILE A 166 -13.82 -10.99 -3.61
CA ILE A 166 -14.47 -9.79 -3.06
C ILE A 166 -15.26 -10.12 -1.78
N LEU A 167 -15.99 -11.25 -1.77
CA LEU A 167 -16.71 -11.70 -0.58
C LEU A 167 -15.77 -12.15 0.55
N SER A 168 -14.61 -12.75 0.22
CA SER A 168 -13.56 -13.06 1.19
C SER A 168 -13.00 -11.78 1.81
N ILE A 169 -12.63 -10.81 0.97
CA ILE A 169 -12.15 -9.49 1.40
C ILE A 169 -13.16 -8.82 2.33
N ALA A 170 -14.45 -8.81 1.98
CA ALA A 170 -15.48 -8.24 2.86
C ALA A 170 -15.51 -8.89 4.26
N SER A 171 -15.33 -10.21 4.33
CA SER A 171 -15.21 -10.94 5.59
C SER A 171 -13.93 -10.58 6.35
N GLU A 172 -12.80 -10.46 5.65
CA GLU A 172 -11.50 -10.09 6.23
C GLU A 172 -11.50 -8.66 6.81
N LEU A 173 -12.25 -7.75 6.18
CA LEU A 173 -12.49 -6.39 6.66
C LEU A 173 -13.43 -6.32 7.89
N GLY A 174 -14.07 -7.44 8.24
CA GLY A 174 -15.06 -7.53 9.31
C GLY A 174 -16.40 -6.87 8.97
N LEU A 175 -16.74 -6.75 7.68
CA LEU A 175 -18.04 -6.22 7.28
C LEU A 175 -19.16 -7.25 7.52
N PRO A 176 -20.36 -6.82 7.96
CA PRO A 176 -21.52 -7.68 7.98
C PRO A 176 -21.82 -8.24 6.59
N ARG A 177 -22.10 -9.54 6.52
CA ARG A 177 -22.41 -10.22 5.24
C ARG A 177 -23.55 -9.53 4.47
N GLN A 178 -24.53 -8.98 5.17
CA GLN A 178 -25.66 -8.29 4.55
C GLN A 178 -25.25 -7.04 3.78
N ASP A 179 -24.27 -6.28 4.29
CA ASP A 179 -23.80 -5.06 3.64
C ASP A 179 -23.03 -5.39 2.35
N ALA A 180 -22.16 -6.41 2.41
CA ALA A 180 -21.45 -6.91 1.23
C ALA A 180 -22.41 -7.43 0.14
N LEU A 181 -23.45 -8.17 0.54
CA LEU A 181 -24.48 -8.66 -0.39
C LEU A 181 -25.33 -7.52 -0.98
N ALA A 182 -25.58 -6.45 -0.23
CA ALA A 182 -26.30 -5.29 -0.73
C ALA A 182 -25.53 -4.57 -1.84
N ILE A 183 -24.20 -4.46 -1.73
CA ILE A 183 -23.34 -3.93 -2.79
C ILE A 183 -23.34 -4.89 -3.98
N ARG A 184 -23.09 -6.18 -3.76
CA ARG A 184 -23.11 -7.22 -4.82
C ARG A 184 -24.40 -7.18 -5.64
N ALA A 185 -25.56 -6.97 -5.00
CA ALA A 185 -26.85 -6.90 -5.67
C ALA A 185 -26.93 -5.76 -6.71
N ARG A 186 -26.17 -4.67 -6.56
CA ARG A 186 -26.10 -3.57 -7.54
C ARG A 186 -25.39 -3.98 -8.83
N PHE A 187 -24.54 -5.00 -8.77
CA PHE A 187 -23.78 -5.53 -9.90
C PHE A 187 -24.35 -6.84 -10.44
N ARG A 188 -25.56 -7.23 -10.02
CA ARG A 188 -26.18 -8.53 -10.33
C ARG A 188 -26.18 -8.86 -11.83
N ASP A 189 -26.49 -7.88 -12.67
CA ASP A 189 -26.63 -8.09 -14.11
C ASP A 189 -25.27 -8.29 -14.82
N LYS A 190 -24.17 -8.03 -14.10
CA LYS A 190 -22.79 -8.25 -14.56
C LYS A 190 -22.16 -9.52 -13.99
N LEU A 191 -22.80 -10.22 -13.06
CA LEU A 191 -22.26 -11.47 -12.50
C LEU A 191 -22.32 -12.57 -13.56
N ALA A 192 -21.16 -13.12 -13.95
CA ALA A 192 -21.08 -14.16 -14.98
C ALA A 192 -21.94 -15.39 -14.67
N GLU A 193 -22.06 -15.75 -13.38
CA GLU A 193 -22.88 -16.87 -12.90
C GLU A 193 -24.39 -16.67 -13.12
N LEU A 194 -24.86 -15.43 -13.30
CA LEU A 194 -26.27 -15.08 -13.49
C LEU A 194 -26.59 -14.68 -14.92
N ARG A 195 -25.60 -14.64 -15.82
CA ARG A 195 -25.81 -14.34 -17.23
C ARG A 195 -26.39 -15.60 -17.89
N PRO A 196 -27.53 -15.50 -18.60
CA PRO A 196 -28.03 -16.64 -19.37
C PRO A 196 -26.97 -17.05 -20.38
N LEU A 197 -26.73 -18.38 -20.52
CA LEU A 197 -25.83 -18.90 -21.53
C LEU A 197 -26.29 -18.35 -22.90
N PRO A 198 -25.37 -17.83 -23.74
CA PRO A 198 -25.75 -17.41 -25.07
C PRO A 198 -26.14 -18.64 -25.90
N GLY A 199 -27.45 -18.89 -26.03
CA GLY A 199 -28.03 -19.84 -26.99
C GLY A 199 -28.96 -20.92 -26.42
N GLU A 200 -30.09 -20.53 -25.81
CA GLU A 200 -31.30 -21.38 -25.75
C GLU A 200 -32.42 -20.78 -26.61
#